data_AF-A0A947JA30-F1
#
_entry.id   AF-A0A947JA30-F1
#
_cell.length_a   1.000
_cell.length_b   1.000
_cell.length_c   1.000
_cell.angle_alpha   90.00
_cell.angle_beta   90.00
_cell.angle_gamma   90.00
#
_symmetry.space_group_name_H-M   'P 1'
#
loop_
_entity.id
_entity.type
_entity.pdbx_description
1 polymer ?
#
loop_
_entity_poly.entity_id
_entity_poly.type
_entity_poly.pdbx_seq_one_letter_code
_entity_poly.pdbx_strand_id
1 'polypeptide(L)' 'MSNENNIETNFDEIHLKIIDSLHPFYGKDRSEVVKNLVIRWIEQNTETIERIKIVTGK' A
#
# COMPACT_ATOMS: atom_id res chain seq x y z
N MET A 1 0.08 21.71 -8.34
CA MET A 1 -0.48 21.39 -7.01
C MET A 1 -1.10 20.01 -7.12
N SER A 2 -0.45 19.01 -6.55
CA SER A 2 -0.96 17.63 -6.58
C SER A 2 -2.13 17.56 -5.61
N ASN A 3 -3.32 17.16 -6.08
CA ASN A 3 -4.41 16.75 -5.18
C ASN A 3 -3.94 15.49 -4.45
N GLU A 4 -3.32 15.65 -3.29
CA GLU A 4 -3.07 14.53 -2.39
C GLU A 4 -4.42 14.13 -1.80
N ASN A 5 -5.07 13.15 -2.43
CA ASN A 5 -6.19 12.46 -1.81
C ASN A 5 -5.63 11.80 -0.54
N ASN A 6 -5.87 12.42 0.61
CA ASN A 6 -5.52 11.83 1.91
C ASN A 6 -6.37 10.57 2.10
N ILE A 7 -5.70 9.42 2.12
CA ILE A 7 -6.33 8.13 2.40
C ILE A 7 -6.06 7.79 3.86
N GLU A 8 -7.11 7.73 4.66
CA GLU A 8 -7.03 7.25 6.03
C GLU A 8 -7.07 5.71 6.06
N THR A 9 -6.13 5.12 6.79
CA THR A 9 -6.06 3.67 7.00
C THR A 9 -5.81 3.39 8.47
N ASN A 10 -6.53 2.40 9.00
CA ASN A 10 -6.40 1.98 10.39
C ASN A 10 -5.62 0.67 10.46
N PHE A 11 -4.56 0.67 11.26
CA PHE A 11 -3.75 -0.51 11.53
C PHE A 11 -3.79 -0.80 13.03
N ASP A 12 -3.85 -2.09 13.39
CA ASP A 12 -3.62 -2.49 14.77
C ASP A 12 -2.14 -2.31 15.18
N GLU A 13 -1.85 -2.47 16.46
CA GLU A 13 -0.50 -2.26 16.99
C GLU A 13 0.54 -3.21 16.40
N ILE A 14 0.16 -4.44 16.03
CA ILE A 14 1.08 -5.43 15.49
C ILE A 14 1.51 -4.99 14.09
N HIS A 15 0.55 -4.60 13.25
CA HIS A 15 0.83 -4.10 11.91
C HIS A 15 1.63 -2.80 11.93
N LEU A 16 1.34 -1.89 12.87
CA LEU A 16 2.14 -0.67 13.04
C LEU A 16 3.60 -0.98 13.39
N LYS A 17 3.86 -1.94 14.30
CA LYS A 17 5.23 -2.37 14.62
C LYS A 17 5.95 -3.00 13.43
N ILE A 18 5.24 -3.77 12.62
CA ILE A 18 5.79 -4.32 11.37
C ILE A 18 6.15 -3.19 10.41
N ILE A 19 5.24 -2.24 10.17
CA ILE A 19 5.49 -1.08 9.30
C ILE A 19 6.71 -0.27 9.78
N ASP A 20 6.83 -0.03 11.09
CA ASP A 20 7.98 0.67 11.66
C ASP A 20 9.30 -0.10 11.44
N SER A 21 9.28 -1.43 11.56
CA SER A 21 10.47 -2.25 11.32
C SER A 21 10.94 -2.23 9.86
N LEU A 22 10.07 -1.82 8.93
CA LEU A 22 10.31 -1.84 7.49
C LEU A 22 10.89 -0.51 6.97
N HIS A 23 11.01 0.53 7.81
CA HIS A 23 11.64 1.80 7.47
C HIS A 23 12.97 1.67 6.70
N PRO A 24 13.94 0.84 7.14
CA PRO A 24 15.26 0.78 6.50
C PRO A 24 15.22 0.37 5.02
N PHE A 25 14.13 -0.25 4.58
CA PHE A 25 14.00 -0.83 3.24
C PHE A 25 12.96 -0.13 2.38
N TYR A 26 11.90 0.41 2.99
CA TYR A 26 10.70 0.80 2.27
C TYR A 26 10.28 2.26 2.44
N GLY A 27 10.95 3.08 3.27
CA GLY A 27 10.67 4.52 3.32
C GLY A 27 11.00 5.19 4.64
N LYS A 28 11.02 6.52 4.65
CA LYS A 28 11.44 7.33 5.82
C LYS A 28 10.36 7.47 6.90
N ASP A 29 9.10 7.31 6.52
CA ASP A 29 7.92 7.43 7.38
C ASP A 29 6.89 6.34 7.03
N ARG A 30 5.91 6.12 7.93
CA ARG A 30 4.96 5.01 7.80
C ARG A 30 4.14 5.11 6.52
N SER A 31 3.81 6.33 6.09
CA SER A 31 3.06 6.58 4.86
C SER A 31 3.85 6.14 3.64
N GLU A 32 5.13 6.49 3.59
CA GLU A 32 6.03 6.08 2.51
C GLU A 32 6.22 4.55 2.47
N VAL A 33 6.41 3.92 3.64
CA VAL A 33 6.50 2.46 3.74
C VAL A 33 5.24 1.78 3.21
N VAL A 34 4.05 2.19 3.67
CA VAL A 34 2.77 1.61 3.22
C VAL A 34 2.58 1.82 1.72
N LYS A 35 2.85 3.03 1.21
CA LYS A 35 2.75 3.34 -0.22
C LYS A 35 3.65 2.41 -1.05
N ASN A 36 4.90 2.24 -0.66
CA ASN A 36 5.85 1.41 -1.40
C ASN A 36 5.52 -0.09 -1.31
N LEU A 37 4.97 -0.56 -0.18
CA LEU A 37 4.46 -1.93 -0.06
C LEU A 37 3.27 -2.17 -0.99
N VAL A 38 2.31 -1.24 -1.04
CA VAL A 38 1.14 -1.33 -1.93
C VAL A 38 1.56 -1.33 -3.39
N ILE A 39 2.49 -0.45 -3.79
CA ILE A 39 3.03 -0.40 -5.16
C ILE A 39 3.64 -1.75 -5.53
N ARG A 40 4.53 -2.30 -4.68
CA ARG A 40 5.14 -3.62 -4.93
C ARG A 40 4.12 -4.74 -5.02
N TRP A 41 3.12 -4.73 -4.15
CA TRP A 41 2.05 -5.72 -4.20
C TRP A 41 1.29 -5.61 -5.53
N ILE A 42 0.95 -4.40 -5.99
CA ILE A 42 0.29 -4.18 -7.28
C ILE A 42 1.14 -4.73 -8.43
N GLU A 43 2.43 -4.38 -8.49
CA GLU A 43 3.35 -4.84 -9.53
C GLU A 43 3.39 -6.37 -9.62
N GLN A 44 3.46 -7.04 -8.47
CA GLN A 44 3.50 -8.51 -8.38
C GLN A 44 2.16 -9.19 -8.68
N ASN A 45 1.05 -8.45 -8.57
CA ASN A 45 -0.31 -9.00 -8.68
C ASN A 45 -1.11 -8.38 -9.83
N THR A 46 -0.42 -7.78 -10.81
CA THR A 46 -1.07 -7.08 -11.93
C THR A 46 -2.12 -7.95 -12.64
N GLU A 47 -1.80 -9.22 -12.93
CA GLU A 47 -2.75 -10.17 -13.55
C GLU A 47 -3.97 -10.49 -12.67
N THR A 48 -3.80 -10.46 -11.35
CA THR A 48 -4.88 -10.68 -10.38
C THR A 48 -5.79 -9.46 -10.34
N ILE A 49 -5.23 -8.26 -10.40
CA ILE A 49 -5.99 -7.00 -10.43
C ILE A 49 -6.82 -6.89 -11.70
N GLU A 50 -6.29 -7.28 -12.86
CA GLU A 50 -7.03 -7.33 -14.12
C GLU A 50 -8.22 -8.30 -14.03
N ARG A 51 -8.01 -9.49 -13.45
CA ARG A 51 -9.10 -10.45 -13.18
C ARG A 51 -10.16 -9.90 -12.24
N ILE A 52 -9.76 -9.19 -11.17
CA ILE A 52 -10.71 -8.57 -10.23
C ILE A 52 -11.56 -7.50 -10.94
N LYS A 53 -10.98 -6.68 -11.81
CA LYS A 53 -11.74 -5.68 -12.60
C LYS A 53 -12.78 -6.33 -13.50
N ILE A 54 -12.42 -7.41 -14.19
CA ILE A 54 -13.35 -8.17 -15.05
C ILE A 54 -14.53 -8.72 -14.24
N VAL A 55 -14.27 -9.27 -13.04
CA VAL A 55 -15.32 -9.85 -12.18
C VAL A 55 -16.18 -8.77 -11.50
N THR A 56 -15.60 -7.62 -11.16
CA THR A 56 -16.29 -6.55 -10.42
C THR A 56 -16.97 -5.50 -11.31
N GLY A 57 -16.81 -5.57 -12.63
CA GLY A 57 -17.53 -4.73 -13.60
C GLY A 57 -17.20 -3.23 -13.51
N LYS A 58 -16.02 -2.88 -12.99
CA LYS A 58 -15.48 -1.51 -12.97
C LYS A 58 -14.26 -1.38 -13.87
#